data_AF-A0A2S4XWB1-F1
#
_entry.id   AF-A0A2S4XWB1-F1
#
_cell.length_a   1.000
_cell.length_b   1.000
_cell.length_c   1.000
_cell.angle_alpha   90.00
_cell.angle_beta   90.00
_cell.angle_gamma   90.00
#
_symmetry.space_group_name_H-M   'P 1'
#
loop_
_entity.id
_entity.type
_entity.pdbx_description
1 polymer ?
#
loop_
_entity_poly.entity_id
_entity_poly.type
_entity_poly.pdbx_seq_one_letter_code
_entity_poly.pdbx_strand_id
1 'polypeptide(L)'
;MNHASFPHFTGVVDWRHRRAGAAHSLVRAVHDPAARQTVVVVSELASNPADRGITDDFGSVADAVVPVLRGELAQDLGTVVWIAHFGEFSYDDPTGPETFHRIEVTGDAGSGHQDDLRGDRALSAQEVEALLKGRRLDPVPQVLTALGRQG
;
A
#
# COMPACT_ATOMS: atom_id res chain seq x y z
N MET A 1 12.73 -26.52 -12.48
CA MET A 1 12.46 -25.12 -12.85
C MET A 1 12.45 -24.34 -11.55
N ASN A 2 13.41 -23.44 -11.34
CA ASN A 2 13.40 -22.56 -10.16
C ASN A 2 12.25 -21.58 -10.34
N HIS A 3 11.24 -21.62 -9.48
CA HIS A 3 10.30 -20.51 -9.35
C HIS A 3 11.11 -19.32 -8.84
N ALA A 4 11.28 -18.29 -9.67
CA ALA A 4 11.92 -17.06 -9.22
C ALA A 4 11.08 -16.50 -8.05
N SER A 5 11.67 -16.45 -6.85
CA SER A 5 11.05 -15.79 -5.71
C SER A 5 11.19 -14.29 -5.93
N PHE A 6 10.06 -13.60 -6.10
CA PHE A 6 10.05 -12.14 -6.19
C PHE A 6 10.33 -11.54 -4.81
N PRO A 7 11.26 -10.55 -4.69
CA PRO A 7 11.43 -9.76 -3.48
C PRO A 7 10.09 -9.18 -3.04
N HIS A 8 9.81 -9.24 -1.75
CA HIS A 8 8.56 -8.77 -1.18
C HIS A 8 8.76 -8.18 0.20
N PHE A 9 7.87 -7.27 0.56
CA PHE A 9 7.88 -6.53 1.82
C PHE A 9 6.49 -6.57 2.44
N THR A 10 6.43 -6.71 3.76
CA THR A 10 5.21 -6.55 4.55
C THR A 10 5.59 -5.82 5.84
N GLY A 11 4.97 -4.67 6.09
CA GLY A 11 5.26 -3.89 7.29
C GLY A 11 4.28 -2.75 7.50
N VAL A 12 4.26 -2.20 8.72
CA VAL A 12 3.53 -0.97 9.01
C VAL A 12 4.45 0.22 8.73
N VAL A 13 3.97 1.17 7.95
CA VAL A 13 4.69 2.41 7.63
C VAL A 13 3.95 3.58 8.25
N ASP A 14 4.66 4.35 9.06
CA ASP A 14 4.17 5.57 9.70
C ASP A 14 4.52 6.79 8.83
N TRP A 15 3.61 7.76 8.74
CA TRP A 15 3.87 9.05 8.10
C TRP A 15 3.28 10.20 8.90
N ARG A 16 3.74 11.42 8.59
CA ARG A 16 3.17 12.65 9.11
C ARG A 16 2.08 13.13 8.15
N HIS A 17 0.85 13.15 8.62
CA HIS A 17 -0.31 13.52 7.80
C HIS A 17 -0.33 15.03 7.49
N ARG A 18 -0.78 15.41 6.29
CA ARG A 18 -0.84 16.82 5.83
C ARG A 18 -1.72 17.73 6.70
N ARG A 19 -2.76 17.17 7.34
CA ARG A 19 -3.63 17.89 8.31
C ARG A 19 -3.03 18.00 9.72
N ALA A 20 -1.74 17.74 9.88
CA ALA A 20 -1.00 17.56 11.15
C ALA A 20 -1.39 16.30 11.94
N GLY A 21 -0.38 15.67 12.56
CA GLY A 21 -0.50 14.40 13.29
C GLY A 21 0.27 13.26 12.62
N ALA A 22 0.31 12.11 13.28
CA ALA A 22 0.81 10.86 12.71
C ALA A 22 -0.35 10.01 12.20
N ALA A 23 -0.07 9.21 11.18
CA ALA A 23 -0.94 8.17 10.65
C ALA A 23 -0.08 6.99 10.20
N HIS A 24 -0.68 5.81 10.04
CA HIS A 24 0.03 4.58 9.70
C HIS A 24 -0.81 3.65 8.82
N SER A 25 -0.14 2.84 8.01
CA SER A 25 -0.81 1.89 7.10
C SER A 25 -0.05 0.59 7.05
N LEU A 26 -0.77 -0.51 6.77
CA LEU A 26 -0.12 -1.77 6.43
C LEU A 26 0.26 -1.74 4.96
N VAL A 27 1.55 -1.89 4.68
CA VAL A 27 2.13 -1.88 3.34
C VAL A 27 2.59 -3.29 2.99
N ARG A 28 2.13 -3.78 1.83
CA ARG A 28 2.54 -5.05 1.25
C ARG A 28 3.01 -4.80 -0.17
N ALA A 29 4.23 -5.23 -0.51
CA ALA A 29 4.82 -4.94 -1.81
C ALA A 29 5.53 -6.14 -2.41
N VAL A 30 5.54 -6.20 -3.75
CA VAL A 30 6.30 -7.18 -4.54
C VAL A 30 7.06 -6.43 -5.63
N HIS A 31 8.34 -6.74 -5.80
CA HIS A 31 9.18 -6.19 -6.84
C HIS A 31 9.47 -7.24 -7.93
N ASP A 32 9.20 -6.88 -9.19
CA ASP A 32 9.58 -7.64 -10.37
C ASP A 32 10.77 -6.96 -11.07
N PRO A 33 12.00 -7.48 -10.89
CA PRO A 33 13.18 -6.88 -11.49
C PRO A 33 13.21 -7.02 -13.02
N ALA A 34 12.59 -8.06 -13.58
CA ALA A 34 12.56 -8.28 -15.02
C ALA A 34 11.61 -7.28 -15.71
N ALA A 35 10.46 -6.99 -15.09
CA ALA A 35 9.51 -6.00 -15.57
C ALA A 35 9.85 -4.56 -15.16
N ARG A 36 10.84 -4.36 -14.27
CA ARG A 36 11.13 -3.07 -13.60
C ARG A 36 9.86 -2.45 -13.03
N GLN A 37 9.13 -3.25 -12.24
CA GLN A 37 7.86 -2.86 -11.67
C GLN A 37 7.78 -3.26 -10.20
N THR A 38 7.24 -2.38 -9.37
CA THR A 38 6.90 -2.66 -7.97
C THR A 38 5.41 -2.48 -7.77
N VAL A 39 4.72 -3.49 -7.25
CA VAL A 39 3.30 -3.39 -6.86
C VAL A 39 3.24 -3.17 -5.37
N VAL A 40 2.47 -2.17 -4.93
CA VAL A 40 2.34 -1.78 -3.53
C VAL A 40 0.87 -1.70 -3.16
N VAL A 41 0.47 -2.52 -2.21
CA VAL A 41 -0.86 -2.50 -1.58
C VAL A 41 -0.73 -1.78 -0.24
N VAL A 42 -1.45 -0.67 -0.11
CA VAL A 42 -1.55 0.14 1.10
C VAL A 42 -2.93 -0.13 1.71
N SER A 43 -2.97 -0.79 2.85
CA SER A 43 -4.22 -1.06 3.56
C SER A 43 -4.44 0.03 4.61
N GLU A 44 -5.62 0.65 4.56
CA GLU A 44 -6.06 1.58 5.60
C GLU A 44 -6.20 0.85 6.94
N LEU A 45 -6.07 1.56 8.05
CA LEU A 45 -6.22 1.01 9.38
C LEU A 45 -7.13 1.90 10.22
N ALA A 46 -8.14 1.29 10.87
CA ALA A 46 -9.11 1.96 11.73
C ALA A 46 -8.49 2.56 13.01
N SER A 47 -7.24 2.20 13.34
CA SER A 47 -6.46 2.86 14.39
C SER A 47 -5.99 4.27 14.01
N ASN A 48 -6.14 4.70 12.75
CA ASN A 48 -6.00 6.10 12.37
C ASN A 48 -7.24 6.91 12.79
N PRO A 49 -7.09 8.20 13.11
CA PRO A 49 -8.22 9.13 13.20
C PRO A 49 -9.02 9.17 11.89
N ALA A 50 -10.35 9.30 11.98
CA ALA A 50 -11.28 9.25 10.85
C ALA A 50 -11.08 10.32 9.76
N ASP A 51 -10.23 11.32 10.01
CA ASP A 51 -9.85 12.39 9.08
C ASP A 51 -8.42 12.26 8.52
N ARG A 52 -7.81 11.08 8.70
CA ARG A 52 -6.40 10.77 8.37
C ARG A 52 -6.22 9.44 7.64
N GLY A 53 -7.19 9.09 6.82
CA GLY A 53 -7.12 7.92 5.97
C GLY A 53 -6.10 8.03 4.85
N ILE A 54 -5.87 6.90 4.18
CA ILE A 54 -4.85 6.82 3.12
C ILE A 54 -5.26 7.58 1.87
N THR A 55 -6.55 7.64 1.53
CA THR A 55 -7.09 8.41 0.39
C THR A 55 -7.08 9.91 0.64
N ASP A 56 -7.06 10.33 1.91
CA ASP A 56 -7.01 11.72 2.29
C ASP A 56 -5.61 12.33 2.13
N ASP A 57 -4.56 11.53 1.90
CA ASP A 57 -3.16 11.99 1.85
C ASP A 57 -2.21 10.96 1.19
N PHE A 58 -2.65 10.35 0.08
CA PHE A 58 -1.93 9.23 -0.51
C PHE A 58 -0.54 9.64 -1.04
N GLY A 59 -0.36 10.90 -1.43
CA GLY A 59 0.95 11.47 -1.75
C GLY A 59 1.96 11.33 -0.60
N SER A 60 1.56 11.71 0.62
CA SER A 60 2.44 11.58 1.80
C SER A 60 2.68 10.13 2.20
N VAL A 61 1.72 9.23 1.93
CA VAL A 61 1.94 7.78 2.06
C VAL A 61 3.04 7.33 1.11
N ALA A 62 2.97 7.71 -0.18
CA ALA A 62 3.98 7.35 -1.16
C ALA A 62 5.38 7.87 -0.79
N ASP A 63 5.47 9.12 -0.31
CA ASP A 63 6.71 9.73 0.18
C ASP A 63 7.33 8.95 1.35
N ALA A 64 6.51 8.42 2.26
CA ALA A 64 6.98 7.61 3.39
C ALA A 64 7.36 6.17 2.98
N VAL A 65 6.63 5.58 2.04
CA VAL A 65 6.80 4.18 1.64
C VAL A 65 7.99 3.98 0.72
N VAL A 66 8.21 4.87 -0.25
CA VAL A 66 9.27 4.71 -1.26
C VAL A 66 10.67 4.51 -0.66
N PRO A 67 11.12 5.31 0.33
CA PRO A 67 12.42 5.10 0.97
C PRO A 67 12.54 3.74 1.67
N VAL A 68 11.47 3.27 2.33
CA VAL A 68 11.44 1.96 2.99
C VAL A 68 11.61 0.85 1.95
N LEU A 69 10.83 0.88 0.87
CA LEU A 69 10.92 -0.13 -0.18
C LEU A 69 12.27 -0.11 -0.91
N ARG A 70 12.91 1.06 -1.03
CA ARG A 70 14.27 1.14 -1.60
C ARG A 70 15.33 0.46 -0.74
N GLY A 71 15.16 0.51 0.58
CA GLY A 71 16.02 -0.19 1.54
C GLY A 71 15.76 -1.71 1.57
N GLU A 72 14.49 -2.11 1.49
CA GLU A 72 14.07 -3.50 1.72
C GLU A 72 13.99 -4.36 0.44
N LEU A 73 13.66 -3.76 -0.71
CA LEU A 73 13.43 -4.48 -1.97
C LEU A 73 14.52 -4.23 -3.01
N ALA A 74 14.66 -2.98 -3.45
CA ALA A 74 15.56 -2.60 -4.53
C ALA A 74 15.76 -1.08 -4.58
N GLN A 75 16.99 -0.61 -4.83
CA GLN A 75 17.28 0.82 -4.98
C GLN A 75 16.51 1.48 -6.14
N ASP A 76 16.33 0.76 -7.25
CA ASP A 76 15.45 1.16 -8.36
C ASP A 76 14.16 0.32 -8.31
N LEU A 77 13.05 0.97 -7.95
CA LEU A 77 11.72 0.34 -7.89
C LEU A 77 11.04 0.28 -9.26
N GLY A 78 11.59 0.94 -10.28
CA GLY A 78 10.98 1.11 -11.59
C GLY A 78 9.60 1.76 -11.51
N THR A 79 8.64 1.27 -12.29
CA THR A 79 7.25 1.74 -12.23
C THR A 79 6.58 1.22 -10.97
N VAL A 80 6.03 2.12 -10.14
CA VAL A 80 5.29 1.74 -8.94
C VAL A 80 3.79 1.73 -9.23
N VAL A 81 3.14 0.60 -8.96
CA VAL A 81 1.68 0.44 -9.05
C VAL A 81 1.13 0.52 -7.62
N TRP A 82 0.40 1.59 -7.34
CA TRP A 82 -0.20 1.84 -6.03
C TRP A 82 -1.64 1.34 -5.98
N ILE A 83 -1.97 0.63 -4.91
CA ILE A 83 -3.30 0.06 -4.68
C ILE A 83 -3.70 0.40 -3.25
N ALA A 84 -4.75 1.20 -3.08
CA ALA A 84 -5.42 1.39 -1.81
C ALA A 84 -6.32 0.17 -1.52
N HIS A 85 -6.34 -0.27 -0.26
CA HIS A 85 -7.08 -1.44 0.19
C HIS A 85 -7.91 -1.11 1.44
N PHE A 86 -9.21 -1.34 1.35
CA PHE A 86 -10.18 -1.10 2.42
C PHE A 86 -10.97 -2.37 2.74
N GLY A 87 -11.59 -2.39 3.92
CA GLY A 87 -12.41 -3.50 4.40
C GLY A 87 -12.78 -3.29 5.88
N GLU A 88 -13.18 -4.35 6.58
CA GLU A 88 -13.61 -4.26 7.99
C GLU A 88 -12.54 -3.68 8.94
N PHE A 89 -11.27 -3.72 8.54
CA PHE A 89 -10.12 -3.17 9.27
C PHE A 89 -9.89 -1.66 9.00
N SER A 90 -10.64 -1.06 8.07
CA SER A 90 -10.61 0.37 7.73
C SER A 90 -11.78 1.11 8.41
N TYR A 91 -11.71 2.43 8.52
CA TYR A 91 -12.82 3.20 9.11
C TYR A 91 -13.93 3.57 8.11
N ASP A 92 -13.63 3.49 6.80
CA ASP A 92 -14.52 3.98 5.73
C ASP A 92 -15.75 3.08 5.50
N ASP A 93 -15.61 1.75 5.70
CA ASP A 93 -16.74 0.81 5.75
C ASP A 93 -16.39 -0.46 6.57
N PRO A 94 -16.67 -0.47 7.89
CA PRO A 94 -16.33 -1.60 8.76
C PRO A 94 -17.20 -2.85 8.53
N THR A 95 -18.14 -2.82 7.57
CA THR A 95 -19.10 -3.92 7.31
C THR A 95 -19.19 -4.34 5.84
N GLY A 96 -18.50 -3.62 4.96
CA GLY A 96 -18.47 -3.88 3.52
C GLY A 96 -17.46 -4.95 3.12
N PRO A 97 -17.59 -5.53 1.91
CA PRO A 97 -16.56 -6.40 1.35
C PRO A 97 -15.24 -5.63 1.16
N GLU A 98 -14.11 -6.34 1.21
CA GLU A 98 -12.81 -5.72 0.89
C GLU A 98 -12.82 -5.11 -0.52
N THR A 99 -12.28 -3.89 -0.63
CA THR A 99 -12.18 -3.16 -1.91
C THR A 99 -10.74 -2.79 -2.20
N PHE A 100 -10.40 -2.78 -3.49
CA PHE A 100 -9.08 -2.41 -3.98
C PHE A 100 -9.22 -1.33 -5.03
N HIS A 101 -8.48 -0.24 -4.87
CA HIS A 101 -8.49 0.89 -5.79
C HIS A 101 -7.07 1.16 -6.26
N ARG A 102 -6.84 1.10 -7.57
CA ARG A 102 -5.59 1.58 -8.13
C ARG A 102 -5.58 3.10 -8.02
N ILE A 103 -4.56 3.63 -7.35
CA ILE A 103 -4.38 5.08 -7.16
C ILE A 103 -3.34 5.57 -8.16
N GLU A 104 -3.68 6.63 -8.89
CA GLU A 104 -2.71 7.35 -9.70
C GLU A 104 -1.92 8.30 -8.81
N VAL A 105 -0.63 8.01 -8.65
CA VAL A 105 0.30 8.86 -7.91
C VAL A 105 1.26 9.48 -8.91
N THR A 106 1.24 10.80 -8.97
CA THR A 106 2.11 11.62 -9.81
C THR A 106 3.17 12.33 -8.97
N GLY A 107 4.21 12.86 -9.59
CA GLY A 107 5.32 13.52 -8.90
C GLY A 107 6.45 12.56 -8.50
N ASP A 108 7.50 13.11 -7.89
CA ASP A 108 8.63 12.36 -7.36
C ASP A 108 8.87 12.68 -5.88
N ALA A 109 9.64 11.82 -5.21
CA ALA A 109 9.97 11.95 -3.79
C ALA A 109 10.73 13.25 -3.42
N GLY A 110 11.13 14.06 -4.40
CA GLY A 110 11.82 15.35 -4.21
C GLY A 110 10.88 16.56 -4.30
N SER A 111 9.82 16.48 -5.12
CA SER A 111 8.77 17.50 -5.23
C SER A 111 7.53 17.21 -4.38
N GLY A 112 7.44 15.99 -3.83
CA GLY A 112 6.27 15.44 -3.18
C GLY A 112 5.36 14.74 -4.19
N HIS A 113 4.84 13.57 -3.81
CA HIS A 113 3.85 12.87 -4.61
C HIS A 113 2.46 13.53 -4.48
N GLN A 114 1.68 13.49 -5.55
CA GLN A 114 0.29 13.97 -5.60
C GLN A 114 -0.62 12.86 -6.11
N ASP A 115 -1.73 12.63 -5.43
CA ASP A 115 -2.78 11.72 -5.84
C ASP A 115 -3.78 12.41 -6.78
N ASP A 116 -4.17 11.70 -7.85
CA ASP A 116 -5.36 12.06 -8.64
C ASP A 116 -6.48 11.06 -8.39
N LEU A 117 -7.28 11.34 -7.36
CA LEU A 117 -8.44 10.54 -6.96
C LEU A 117 -9.55 10.48 -8.03
N ARG A 118 -9.44 11.24 -9.14
CA ARG A 118 -10.41 11.23 -10.24
C ARG A 118 -10.19 10.04 -11.19
N GLY A 119 -9.05 9.36 -11.10
CA GLY A 119 -8.66 8.22 -11.94
C GLY A 119 -8.81 6.85 -11.28
N ASP A 120 -9.36 6.77 -10.06
CA ASP A 120 -9.36 5.55 -9.26
C ASP A 120 -10.12 4.41 -9.96
N ARG A 121 -9.38 3.35 -10.30
CA ARG A 121 -9.93 2.14 -10.89
C ARG A 121 -10.09 1.07 -9.83
N ALA A 122 -11.31 0.59 -9.63
CA ALA A 122 -11.58 -0.59 -8.82
C ALA A 122 -10.90 -1.84 -9.42
N LEU A 123 -10.29 -2.64 -8.55
CA LEU A 123 -9.67 -3.92 -8.88
C LEU A 123 -10.36 -5.04 -8.12
N SER A 124 -10.46 -6.21 -8.75
CA SER A 124 -10.82 -7.45 -8.07
C SER A 124 -9.65 -7.99 -7.26
N ALA A 125 -9.94 -8.77 -6.21
CA ALA A 125 -8.91 -9.47 -5.44
C ALA A 125 -8.03 -10.37 -6.33
N GLN A 126 -8.60 -10.97 -7.38
CA GLN A 126 -7.86 -11.79 -8.34
C GLN A 126 -6.88 -10.98 -9.19
N GLU A 127 -7.28 -9.77 -9.63
CA GLU A 127 -6.35 -8.85 -10.31
C GLU A 127 -5.20 -8.45 -9.39
N VAL A 128 -5.48 -8.17 -8.11
CA VAL A 128 -4.45 -7.84 -7.12
C VAL A 128 -3.50 -9.03 -6.87
N GLU A 129 -4.02 -10.24 -6.70
CA GLU A 129 -3.21 -11.46 -6.55
C GLU A 129 -2.32 -11.69 -7.79
N ALA A 130 -2.85 -11.47 -8.99
CA ALA A 130 -2.08 -11.56 -10.22
C ALA A 130 -0.94 -10.53 -10.28
N LEU A 131 -1.21 -9.27 -9.88
CA LEU A 131 -0.21 -8.21 -9.77
C LEU A 131 0.86 -8.55 -8.74
N LEU A 132 0.48 -9.17 -7.63
CA LEU A 132 1.38 -9.67 -6.58
C LEU A 132 2.03 -11.01 -6.93
N LYS A 133 2.04 -11.40 -8.21
CA LYS A 133 2.70 -12.61 -8.74
C LYS A 133 2.17 -13.90 -8.11
N GLY A 134 0.85 -13.96 -7.89
CA GLY A 134 0.16 -15.12 -7.31
C GLY A 134 0.22 -15.17 -5.79
N ARG A 135 0.72 -14.13 -5.12
CA ARG A 135 0.68 -14.05 -3.66
C ARG A 135 -0.69 -13.56 -3.21
N ARG A 136 -1.35 -14.38 -2.39
CA ARG A 136 -2.57 -13.98 -1.69
C ARG A 136 -2.24 -13.01 -0.57
N LEU A 137 -3.16 -12.10 -0.34
CA LEU A 137 -3.12 -11.20 0.81
C LEU A 137 -3.73 -11.93 2.00
N ASP A 138 -2.90 -12.22 3.00
CA ASP A 138 -3.42 -12.68 4.29
C ASP A 138 -4.29 -11.57 4.93
N PRO A 139 -5.31 -11.93 5.73
CA PRO A 139 -6.19 -10.96 6.38
C PRO A 139 -5.41 -9.95 7.21
N VAL A 140 -5.74 -8.66 7.06
CA VAL A 140 -5.02 -7.56 7.72
C VAL A 140 -4.87 -7.76 9.24
N PRO A 141 -5.91 -8.14 10.01
CA PRO A 141 -5.76 -8.35 11.46
C PRO A 141 -4.73 -9.42 11.83
N GLN A 142 -4.62 -10.48 11.01
CA GLN A 142 -3.67 -11.57 11.24
C GLN A 142 -2.23 -11.10 10.98
N VAL A 143 -2.03 -10.31 9.91
CA VAL A 143 -0.73 -9.72 9.58
C VAL A 143 -0.27 -8.74 10.66
N LEU A 144 -1.16 -7.86 11.13
CA LEU A 144 -0.84 -6.93 12.22
C LEU A 144 -0.44 -7.66 13.49
N THR A 145 -1.19 -8.71 13.86
CA THR A 145 -0.88 -9.57 15.00
C THR A 145 0.51 -10.19 14.88
N ALA A 146 0.85 -10.73 13.70
CA ALA A 146 2.17 -11.32 13.43
C ALA A 146 3.31 -10.28 13.49
N LEU A 147 3.04 -9.03 13.13
CA LEU A 147 3.97 -7.90 13.25
C LEU A 147 4.05 -7.31 14.67
N GLY A 148 3.32 -7.87 15.64
CA GLY A 148 3.28 -7.35 17.02
C GLY A 148 2.57 -6.00 17.15
N ARG A 149 1.71 -5.64 16.20
CA ARG A 149 0.88 -4.43 16.21
C ARG A 149 -0.56 -4.84 16.56
N GLN A 150 -1.21 -4.07 17.44
CA GLN A 150 -2.65 -4.23 17.69
C GLN A 150 -3.41 -3.44 16.61
N GLY A 151 -4.44 -4.04 16.03
CA GLY A 151 -5.31 -3.43 15.02
C GLY A 151 -6.06 -2.22 15.55
#